data_AF-A0A2L2WL00-F1
#
_entry.id   AF-A0A2L2WL00-F1
#
_cell.length_a   1.000
_cell.length_b   1.000
_cell.length_c   1.000
_cell.angle_alpha   90.00
_cell.angle_beta   90.00
_cell.angle_gamma   90.00
#
_symmetry.space_group_name_H-M   'P 1'
#
loop_
_entity.id
_entity.type
_entity.pdbx_description
1 polymer ?
#
loop_
_entity_poly.entity_id
_entity_poly.type
_entity_poly.pdbx_seq_one_letter_code
_entity_poly.pdbx_strand_id
1 'polypeptide(L)'
;MKKEWFFWPLGGIFRRLGGIPVWRTKRTSMTDNLAETAKKSSSFHLCVTPEGTRSLNPEWKKGFYFIAMKAGIPILLYGADYEKRVIQCKKTIIPNGDVDNQMKEIKLYFKDFKGKIPEKFTVGEI
;
A
#
# COMPACT_ATOMS: atom_id res chain seq x y z
N MET A 1 11.68 -1.62 0.11
CA MET A 1 12.73 -0.77 0.70
C MET A 1 13.55 -0.10 -0.38
N LYS A 2 14.19 1.05 -0.10
CA LYS A 2 15.07 1.73 -1.07
C LYS A 2 16.17 0.77 -1.54
N LYS A 3 16.38 0.64 -2.85
CA LYS A 3 17.43 -0.22 -3.43
C LYS A 3 18.81 0.16 -2.85
N GLU A 4 19.00 1.44 -2.62
CA GLU A 4 20.21 2.06 -2.07
C GLU A 4 20.60 1.50 -0.70
N TRP A 5 19.72 0.76 -0.01
CA TRP A 5 20.03 0.10 1.25
C TRP A 5 20.62 -1.32 1.06
N PHE A 6 20.56 -1.87 -0.16
CA PHE A 6 21.01 -3.23 -0.47
C PHE A 6 22.45 -3.26 -1.03
N PHE A 7 23.39 -2.58 -0.37
CA PHE A 7 24.83 -2.67 -0.65
C PHE A 7 25.54 -3.51 0.41
N TRP A 8 26.73 -4.03 0.12
CA TRP A 8 27.49 -4.81 1.12
C TRP A 8 27.96 -3.92 2.28
N PRO A 9 27.77 -4.30 3.55
CA PRO A 9 27.29 -5.60 4.06
C PRO A 9 25.76 -5.70 4.27
N LEU A 10 25.04 -4.58 4.24
CA LEU A 10 23.62 -4.49 4.60
C LEU A 10 22.67 -5.28 3.70
N GLY A 11 23.02 -5.50 2.43
CA GLY A 11 22.18 -6.17 1.45
C GLY A 11 21.82 -7.62 1.81
N GLY A 12 22.73 -8.36 2.45
CA GLY A 12 22.44 -9.72 2.93
C GLY A 12 21.48 -9.72 4.11
N ILE A 13 21.65 -8.78 5.04
CA ILE A 13 20.81 -8.62 6.23
C ILE A 13 19.38 -8.28 5.82
N PHE A 14 19.20 -7.27 4.96
CA PHE A 14 17.86 -6.85 4.54
C PHE A 14 17.13 -7.93 3.76
N ARG A 15 17.82 -8.72 2.92
CA ARG A 15 17.17 -9.87 2.23
C ARG A 15 16.75 -10.97 3.19
N ARG A 16 17.57 -11.28 4.20
CA ARG A 16 17.24 -12.28 5.24
C ARG A 16 16.04 -11.87 6.10
N LEU A 17 15.82 -10.57 6.27
CA LEU A 17 14.65 -10.01 6.95
C LEU A 17 13.39 -9.92 6.05
N GLY A 18 13.40 -10.49 4.84
CA GLY A 18 12.27 -10.43 3.89
C GLY A 18 12.21 -9.13 3.08
N GLY A 19 13.32 -8.41 3.01
CA GLY A 19 13.40 -7.12 2.36
C GLY A 19 13.39 -7.18 0.84
N ILE A 20 12.43 -6.49 0.23
CA ILE A 20 12.33 -6.37 -1.22
C ILE A 20 12.92 -5.01 -1.68
N PRO A 21 14.00 -5.00 -2.47
CA PRO A 21 14.57 -3.76 -3.02
C PRO A 21 13.65 -3.19 -4.10
N VAL A 22 13.28 -1.92 -3.95
CA VAL A 22 12.38 -1.21 -4.85
C VAL A 22 13.17 -0.19 -5.66
N TRP A 23 13.12 -0.30 -6.98
CA TRP A 23 13.85 0.55 -7.91
C TRP A 23 12.94 1.69 -8.37
N ARG A 24 13.31 2.94 -8.06
CA ARG A 24 12.47 4.12 -8.35
C ARG A 24 12.74 4.79 -9.70
N THR A 25 13.85 4.45 -10.36
CA THR A 25 14.32 5.10 -11.59
C THR A 25 13.93 4.37 -12.88
N LYS A 26 13.59 3.08 -12.82
CA LYS A 26 13.10 2.35 -13.99
C LYS A 26 11.57 2.45 -14.04
N ARG A 27 11.04 3.00 -15.14
CA ARG A 27 9.61 2.95 -15.51
C ARG A 27 9.08 1.52 -15.72
N THR A 28 9.96 0.52 -15.71
CA THR A 28 9.59 -0.89 -15.74
C THR A 28 8.86 -1.26 -14.44
N SER A 29 7.67 -1.81 -14.64
CA SER A 29 6.57 -1.93 -13.69
C SER A 29 6.95 -2.48 -12.32
N MET A 30 7.14 -1.57 -11.36
CA MET A 30 7.22 -1.92 -9.93
C MET A 30 6.03 -2.77 -9.50
N THR A 31 4.86 -2.55 -10.11
CA THR A 31 3.66 -3.35 -9.85
C THR A 31 3.81 -4.80 -10.28
N ASP A 32 4.38 -5.05 -11.47
CA ASP A 32 4.60 -6.41 -11.98
C ASP A 32 5.66 -7.13 -11.14
N ASN A 33 6.76 -6.45 -10.84
CA ASN A 33 7.83 -7.03 -10.00
C ASN A 33 7.31 -7.45 -8.62
N LEU A 34 6.51 -6.60 -7.97
CA LEU A 34 5.94 -6.91 -6.65
C LEU A 34 4.88 -8.00 -6.74
N ALA A 35 4.06 -8.02 -7.80
CA ALA A 35 3.07 -9.06 -8.00
C ALA A 35 3.71 -10.43 -8.27
N GLU A 36 4.77 -10.49 -9.09
CA GLU A 36 5.54 -11.71 -9.31
C GLU A 36 6.25 -12.18 -8.04
N THR A 37 6.81 -11.25 -7.27
CA THR A 37 7.45 -11.57 -5.99
C THR A 37 6.42 -12.16 -5.02
N ALA A 38 5.22 -11.59 -4.96
CA ALA A 38 4.13 -12.10 -4.14
C ALA A 38 3.73 -13.53 -4.54
N LYS A 39 3.59 -13.81 -5.84
CA LYS A 39 3.25 -15.15 -6.35
C LYS A 39 4.32 -16.22 -6.06
N LYS A 40 5.59 -15.85 -6.07
CA LYS A 40 6.73 -16.77 -5.85
C LYS A 40 7.06 -16.99 -4.37
N SER A 41 6.50 -16.17 -3.48
CA SER A 41 6.80 -16.22 -2.05
C SER A 41 5.80 -17.11 -1.31
N SER A 42 6.25 -17.90 -0.34
CA SER A 42 5.37 -18.66 0.55
C SER A 42 4.53 -17.76 1.46
N SER A 43 5.05 -16.57 1.78
CA SER A 43 4.33 -15.52 2.51
C SER A 43 4.72 -14.15 1.97
N PHE A 44 3.75 -13.27 1.73
CA PHE A 44 3.98 -11.92 1.25
C PHE A 44 3.05 -10.94 1.94
N HIS A 45 3.63 -9.93 2.58
CA HIS A 45 2.90 -8.84 3.22
C HIS A 45 3.43 -7.51 2.70
N LEU A 46 2.53 -6.66 2.23
CA LEU A 46 2.86 -5.34 1.73
C LEU A 46 1.90 -4.31 2.34
N CYS A 47 2.45 -3.41 3.15
CA CYS A 47 1.71 -2.26 3.68
C CYS A 47 1.94 -1.06 2.77
N VAL A 48 0.84 -0.45 2.29
CA VAL A 48 0.87 0.74 1.43
C VAL A 48 -0.10 1.78 1.97
N THR A 49 0.38 3.01 2.12
CA THR A 49 -0.47 4.18 2.32
C THR A 49 -0.87 4.75 0.95
N PRO A 50 -2.14 4.69 0.54
CA PRO A 50 -2.57 5.03 -0.82
C PRO A 50 -2.35 6.51 -1.17
N GLU A 51 -2.40 7.42 -0.19
CA GLU A 51 -2.10 8.85 -0.36
C GLU A 51 -0.64 9.10 -0.80
N GLY A 52 0.28 8.21 -0.43
CA GLY A 52 1.69 8.24 -0.85
C GLY A 52 2.55 9.37 -0.26
N THR A 53 1.96 10.30 0.48
CA THR A 53 2.64 11.43 1.14
C THR A 53 2.00 11.71 2.50
N ARG A 54 2.69 12.49 3.35
CA ARG A 54 2.15 13.00 4.62
C ARG A 54 1.54 14.40 4.48
N SER A 55 1.66 15.01 3.30
CA SER A 55 0.96 16.25 2.96
C SER A 55 -0.42 15.94 2.40
N LEU A 56 -1.35 16.89 2.50
CA LEU A 56 -2.69 16.75 1.94
C LEU A 56 -2.62 16.36 0.46
N ASN A 57 -3.29 15.27 0.07
CA ASN A 57 -3.31 14.80 -1.31
C ASN A 57 -4.67 14.16 -1.67
N PRO A 58 -5.48 14.78 -2.55
CA PRO A 58 -6.74 14.20 -3.01
C PRO A 58 -6.55 13.02 -3.98
N GLU A 59 -5.39 12.96 -4.65
CA GLU A 59 -5.10 12.00 -5.72
C GLU A 59 -4.34 10.78 -5.20
N TRP A 60 -5.11 9.76 -4.81
CA TRP A 60 -4.58 8.53 -4.23
C TRP A 60 -3.97 7.62 -5.30
N LYS A 61 -2.82 7.03 -4.99
CA LYS A 61 -2.07 6.15 -5.90
C LYS A 61 -2.77 4.79 -6.01
N LYS A 62 -3.02 4.33 -7.23
CA LYS A 62 -3.68 3.04 -7.53
C LYS A 62 -2.73 1.83 -7.58
N GLY A 63 -1.43 2.03 -7.36
CA GLY A 63 -0.41 0.98 -7.55
C GLY A 63 -0.60 -0.27 -6.68
N PHE A 64 -1.03 -0.09 -5.42
CA PHE A 64 -1.32 -1.21 -4.51
C PHE A 64 -2.46 -2.10 -5.03
N TYR A 65 -3.48 -1.48 -5.63
CA TYR A 65 -4.62 -2.18 -6.21
C TYR A 65 -4.17 -3.09 -7.35
N PHE A 66 -3.36 -2.56 -8.27
CA PHE A 66 -2.84 -3.34 -9.39
C PHE A 66 -1.87 -4.45 -8.95
N ILE A 67 -1.08 -4.24 -7.90
CA ILE A 67 -0.24 -5.30 -7.32
C ILE A 67 -1.12 -6.43 -6.80
N ALA A 68 -2.13 -6.10 -5.98
CA ALA A 68 -3.03 -7.08 -5.39
C ALA A 68 -3.82 -7.85 -6.45
N MET A 69 -4.35 -7.14 -7.46
CA MET A 69 -5.07 -7.74 -8.59
C MET A 69 -4.20 -8.69 -9.39
N LYS A 70 -2.98 -8.26 -9.77
CA LYS A 70 -2.04 -9.10 -10.53
C LYS A 70 -1.55 -10.29 -9.74
N ALA A 71 -1.37 -10.14 -8.42
CA ALA A 71 -0.94 -11.20 -7.51
C ALA A 71 -2.07 -12.16 -7.10
N GLY A 72 -3.34 -11.77 -7.26
CA GLY A 72 -4.48 -12.54 -6.80
C GLY A 72 -4.63 -12.57 -5.28
N ILE A 73 -4.23 -11.49 -4.60
CA ILE A 73 -4.27 -11.40 -3.12
C ILE A 73 -5.28 -10.35 -2.65
N PRO A 74 -5.88 -10.52 -1.45
CA PRO A 74 -6.80 -9.54 -0.91
C PRO A 74 -6.09 -8.27 -0.40
N ILE A 75 -6.82 -7.16 -0.38
CA ILE A 75 -6.40 -5.90 0.22
C ILE A 75 -7.13 -5.73 1.55
N LEU A 76 -6.38 -5.74 2.64
CA LEU A 76 -6.91 -5.49 3.98
C LEU A 76 -6.82 -4.00 4.31
N LEU A 77 -7.94 -3.38 4.69
CA LEU A 77 -7.98 -1.95 4.98
C LEU A 77 -7.78 -1.71 6.47
N TYR A 78 -6.56 -1.32 6.86
CA TYR A 78 -6.23 -0.97 8.24
C TYR A 78 -6.36 0.54 8.46
N GLY A 79 -7.35 0.96 9.25
CA GLY A 79 -7.50 2.35 9.68
C GLY A 79 -6.89 2.55 11.08
N ALA A 80 -6.05 3.57 11.22
CA ALA A 80 -5.48 3.98 12.51
C ALA A 80 -6.26 5.19 13.04
N ASP A 81 -7.02 4.99 14.11
CA ASP A 81 -7.82 6.02 14.76
C ASP A 81 -7.05 6.57 15.98
N TYR A 82 -6.55 7.81 15.85
CA TYR A 82 -5.78 8.48 16.91
C TYR A 82 -6.65 8.96 18.06
N GLU A 83 -7.92 9.28 17.80
CA GLU A 83 -8.87 9.71 18.83
C GLU A 83 -9.21 8.53 19.75
N LYS A 84 -9.46 7.36 19.15
CA LYS A 84 -9.77 6.12 19.89
C LYS A 84 -8.55 5.31 20.31
N ARG A 85 -7.34 5.66 19.82
CA ARG A 85 -6.08 4.94 20.05
C ARG A 85 -6.13 3.46 19.66
N VAL A 86 -6.77 3.15 18.53
CA VAL A 86 -6.91 1.79 18.01
C VAL A 86 -6.51 1.69 16.54
N ILE A 87 -6.06 0.51 16.13
CA ILE A 87 -5.91 0.14 14.72
C ILE A 87 -6.96 -0.93 14.43
N GLN A 88 -7.76 -0.71 13.38
CA GLN A 88 -8.87 -1.61 13.03
C GLN A 88 -8.78 -2.02 11.56
N CYS A 89 -8.99 -3.30 11.29
CA CYS A 89 -9.23 -3.83 9.94
C CYS A 89 -10.65 -4.39 9.88
N LYS A 90 -11.59 -3.58 9.39
CA LYS A 90 -13.00 -4.00 9.31
C LYS A 90 -13.43 -4.42 7.90
N LYS A 91 -12.57 -4.18 6.90
CA LYS A 91 -12.94 -4.38 5.50
C LYS A 91 -11.80 -4.98 4.70
N THR A 92 -12.18 -5.89 3.82
CA THR A 92 -11.30 -6.58 2.88
C THR A 92 -11.84 -6.36 1.47
N ILE A 93 -10.97 -5.98 0.54
CA ILE A 93 -11.29 -5.82 -0.87
C ILE A 93 -10.58 -6.91 -1.65
N ILE A 94 -11.33 -7.66 -2.45
CA ILE A 94 -10.77 -8.54 -3.48
C ILE A 94 -10.83 -7.75 -4.79
N PRO A 95 -9.69 -7.41 -5.41
CA PRO A 95 -9.67 -6.66 -6.66
C PRO A 95 -10.46 -7.40 -7.74
N ASN A 96 -11.49 -6.74 -8.29
CA ASN A 96 -12.38 -7.31 -9.31
C ASN A 96 -12.18 -6.68 -10.71
N GLY A 97 -11.28 -5.69 -10.83
CA GLY A 97 -11.03 -4.95 -12.06
C GLY A 97 -11.81 -3.64 -12.18
N ASP A 98 -12.85 -3.43 -11.37
CA ASP A 98 -13.55 -2.14 -11.26
C ASP A 98 -12.80 -1.22 -10.30
N VAL A 99 -11.71 -0.66 -10.82
CA VAL A 99 -10.77 0.13 -10.04
C VAL A 99 -11.45 1.37 -9.45
N ASP A 100 -12.31 2.05 -10.20
CA ASP A 100 -12.86 3.33 -9.76
C ASP A 100 -13.89 3.15 -8.65
N ASN A 101 -14.80 2.17 -8.77
CA ASN A 101 -15.75 1.87 -7.69
C ASN A 101 -15.06 1.33 -6.44
N GLN A 102 -14.09 0.42 -6.59
CA GLN A 102 -13.38 -0.11 -5.44
C GLN A 102 -12.44 0.93 -4.80
N MET A 103 -11.86 1.86 -5.57
CA MET A 103 -11.10 2.98 -5.00
C MET A 103 -12.01 3.95 -4.24
N LYS A 104 -13.23 4.21 -4.72
CA LYS A 104 -14.26 4.97 -4.00
C LYS A 104 -14.63 4.28 -2.69
N GLU A 105 -14.84 2.98 -2.71
CA GLU A 105 -15.12 2.17 -1.52
C GLU A 105 -13.98 2.22 -0.49
N ILE A 106 -12.73 2.15 -0.95
CA ILE A 106 -11.53 2.27 -0.12
C ILE A 106 -11.44 3.66 0.50
N LYS A 107 -11.62 4.73 -0.29
CA LYS A 107 -11.61 6.11 0.21
C LYS A 107 -12.68 6.34 1.27
N LEU A 108 -13.91 5.87 1.03
CA LEU A 108 -15.02 5.98 1.97
C LEU A 108 -14.74 5.24 3.28
N TYR A 109 -14.09 4.08 3.23
CA TYR A 109 -13.66 3.38 4.45
C TYR A 109 -12.78 4.25 5.34
N PHE A 110 -11.79 4.94 4.76
CA PHE A 110 -10.84 5.74 5.53
C PHE A 110 -11.42 7.06 6.06
N LYS A 111 -12.52 7.55 5.49
CA LYS A 111 -13.19 8.80 5.91
C LYS A 111 -13.56 8.80 7.41
N ASP A 112 -13.90 7.64 7.96
CA ASP A 112 -14.39 7.50 9.33
C ASP A 112 -13.27 7.44 10.39
N PHE A 113 -12.01 7.46 9.97
CA PHE A 113 -10.85 7.39 10.88
C PHE A 113 -10.23 8.77 11.07
N LYS A 114 -9.98 9.16 12.33
CA LYS A 114 -9.24 10.39 12.62
C LYS A 114 -7.74 10.16 12.74
N GLY A 115 -6.99 10.82 11.87
CA GLY A 115 -5.53 10.88 11.93
C GLY A 115 -5.02 11.81 13.04
N LYS A 116 -3.73 11.72 13.36
CA LYS A 116 -3.05 12.61 14.34
C LYS A 116 -3.10 14.09 13.94
N ILE A 117 -3.06 14.36 12.64
CA ILE A 117 -3.10 15.70 12.04
C ILE A 117 -4.25 15.66 11.01
N PRO A 118 -5.51 15.80 11.44
CA PRO A 118 -6.67 15.63 10.58
C PRO A 118 -6.67 16.56 9.36
N GLU A 119 -6.05 17.73 9.47
CA GLU A 119 -6.02 18.75 8.41
C GLU A 119 -5.18 18.32 7.19
N LYS A 120 -4.40 17.23 7.32
CA LYS A 120 -3.57 16.68 6.24
C LYS A 120 -4.20 15.47 5.56
N PHE A 121 -5.44 15.11 5.90
CA PHE A 121 -6.15 14.00 5.30
C PHE A 121 -7.29 14.48 4.40
N THR A 122 -7.41 13.90 3.21
CA THR A 122 -8.56 14.11 2.32
C THR A 122 -8.81 12.88 1.47
N VAL A 123 -10.09 12.63 1.21
CA VAL A 123 -10.57 11.61 0.28
C VAL A 123 -10.72 12.15 -1.15
N GLY A 124 -10.52 13.46 -1.35
CA GLY A 124 -10.75 14.13 -2.64
C GLY A 124 -12.22 14.11 -3.04
N GLU A 125 -12.49 14.28 -4.34
CA GLU A 125 -13.80 14.07 -4.92
C GLU A 125 -14.09 12.56 -5.04
N ILE A 126 -15.34 12.17 -4.76
CA ILE A 126 -15.81 10.78 -4.72
C ILE A 126 -17.08 10.62 -5.54
#